data_AF-A0A3D6B4A0-F1
#
_entry.id   AF-A0A3D6B4A0-F1
#
_cell.length_a   1.000
_cell.length_b   1.000
_cell.length_c   1.000
_cell.angle_alpha   90.00
_cell.angle_beta   90.00
_cell.angle_gamma   90.00
#
_symmetry.space_group_name_H-M   'P 1'
#
loop_
_entity.id
_entity.type
_entity.pdbx_description
1 polymer ?
#
loop_
_entity_poly.entity_id
_entity_poly.type
_entity_poly.pdbx_seq_one_letter_code
_entity_poly.pdbx_strand_id
1 'polypeptide(L)'
;NYVIFGAESTGLLVNHSYVTDKREIEKFRKSKYAQSHIGTAYQDVKYFLKEGKNVIFSGTPCQIAGLKTYLGKTPCEKLLTIEVVCEGIPSPLYIRKFDEHVANKYGGVIDYLDYRYKDGKRWDFQVMLARITSKSHKYKTFRCDRWFNPFWSIWLNHLMSRPSCYECKFANTSRVADITLGDLWGVHLYCPELYGENGGASLIVCNTEKGKLVLSKCRSHLYGHDLLFEDALRYQSPMRKNISYNVHRAEFMHDLASAMPYAILVKKWAKKPSLKLLYSKYVWGNRQKVYCWNIVQKIKKQFK
;
A
#
# COMPACT_ATOMS: atom_id res chain seq x y z
N ASN A 1 -12.05 -18.36 18.96
CA ASN A 1 -11.88 -17.23 19.90
C ASN A 1 -10.82 -16.25 19.39
N TYR A 2 -11.18 -15.39 18.44
CA TYR A 2 -10.27 -14.40 17.83
C TYR A 2 -11.03 -13.14 17.38
N VAL A 3 -10.29 -12.04 17.16
CA VAL A 3 -10.76 -10.80 16.53
C VAL A 3 -9.67 -10.26 15.62
N ILE A 4 -10.02 -9.85 14.40
CA ILE A 4 -9.06 -9.36 13.41
C ILE A 4 -9.42 -7.93 13.04
N PHE A 5 -8.51 -7.00 13.28
CA PHE A 5 -8.63 -5.58 12.96
C PHE A 5 -7.86 -5.23 11.68
N GLY A 6 -8.46 -4.38 10.85
CA GLY A 6 -7.85 -3.88 9.63
C GLY A 6 -8.58 -2.68 9.06
N ALA A 7 -8.02 -2.12 7.99
CA ALA A 7 -8.59 -0.96 7.31
C ALA A 7 -9.52 -1.42 6.17
N GLU A 8 -10.79 -1.01 6.22
CA GLU A 8 -11.76 -1.17 5.13
C GLU A 8 -12.08 0.17 4.46
N SER A 9 -12.67 0.12 3.27
CA SER A 9 -13.05 1.30 2.51
C SER A 9 -14.52 1.27 2.13
N THR A 10 -15.23 2.36 2.42
CA THR A 10 -16.60 2.61 1.98
C THR A 10 -16.57 3.83 1.06
N GLY A 11 -16.68 3.60 -0.25
CA GLY A 11 -16.38 4.63 -1.24
C GLY A 11 -14.92 5.10 -1.12
N LEU A 12 -14.75 6.38 -0.82
CA LEU A 12 -13.43 7.02 -0.64
C LEU A 12 -13.00 7.11 0.83
N LEU A 13 -13.90 6.80 1.78
CA LEU A 13 -13.61 6.81 3.20
C LEU A 13 -12.93 5.52 3.60
N VAL A 14 -11.94 5.63 4.48
CA VAL A 14 -11.21 4.47 5.01
C VAL A 14 -11.35 4.49 6.53
N ASN A 15 -11.78 3.37 7.10
CA ASN A 15 -11.97 3.22 8.54
C ASN A 15 -11.27 1.95 9.01
N HIS A 16 -10.73 1.98 10.24
CA HIS A 16 -10.34 0.77 10.93
C HIS A 16 -11.57 0.15 11.57
N SER A 17 -11.78 -1.14 11.33
CA SER A 17 -12.83 -1.93 11.95
C SER A 17 -12.29 -3.33 12.28
N TYR A 18 -13.17 -4.23 12.72
CA TYR A 18 -12.82 -5.60 13.01
C TYR A 18 -13.80 -6.61 12.40
N VAL A 19 -13.38 -7.87 12.40
CA VAL A 19 -14.23 -9.04 12.12
C VAL A 19 -13.98 -10.09 13.19
N THR A 20 -15.03 -10.86 13.48
CA THR A 20 -14.96 -12.07 14.32
C THR A 20 -15.10 -13.35 13.51
N ASP A 21 -15.34 -13.22 12.20
CA ASP A 21 -15.38 -14.30 11.23
C ASP A 21 -14.34 -14.07 10.13
N LYS A 22 -13.41 -15.02 9.99
CA LYS A 22 -12.37 -14.98 8.95
C LYS A 22 -12.93 -14.92 7.52
N ARG A 23 -14.18 -15.33 7.29
CA ARG A 23 -14.85 -15.23 5.97
C ARG A 23 -15.00 -13.77 5.53
N GLU A 24 -15.06 -12.84 6.47
CA GLU A 24 -15.20 -11.40 6.19
C GLU A 24 -13.87 -10.66 6.04
N ILE A 25 -12.72 -11.35 6.18
CA ILE A 25 -11.39 -10.71 6.17
C ILE A 25 -11.09 -10.00 4.84
N GLU A 26 -11.80 -10.36 3.77
CA GLU A 26 -11.57 -9.80 2.45
C GLU A 26 -11.80 -8.29 2.37
N LYS A 27 -12.66 -7.72 3.22
CA LYS A 27 -12.91 -6.28 3.28
C LYS A 27 -11.65 -5.46 3.64
N PHE A 28 -10.70 -6.09 4.34
CA PHE A 28 -9.42 -5.49 4.69
C PHE A 28 -8.35 -5.58 3.60
N ARG A 29 -8.56 -6.41 2.57
CA ARG A 29 -7.59 -6.59 1.48
C ARG A 29 -7.40 -5.30 0.67
N LYS A 30 -6.34 -5.29 -0.14
CA LYS A 30 -5.91 -4.16 -1.00
C LYS A 30 -5.34 -3.00 -0.20
N SER A 31 -4.50 -2.22 -0.88
CA SER A 31 -3.92 -1.00 -0.32
C SER A 31 -4.92 0.14 -0.44
N LYS A 32 -5.13 0.86 0.67
CA LYS A 32 -5.88 2.11 0.70
C LYS A 32 -4.90 3.27 0.90
N TYR A 33 -4.71 4.12 -0.09
CA TYR A 33 -3.80 5.27 -0.02
C TYR A 33 -4.53 6.49 0.54
N ALA A 34 -5.10 6.33 1.73
CA ALA A 34 -5.77 7.38 2.48
C ALA A 34 -5.56 7.11 3.97
N GLN A 35 -5.67 8.16 4.78
CA GLN A 35 -5.61 7.98 6.22
C GLN A 35 -6.87 7.27 6.68
N SER A 36 -6.73 6.10 7.31
CA SER A 36 -7.87 5.45 7.95
C SER A 36 -8.23 6.15 9.25
N HIS A 37 -9.53 6.32 9.47
CA HIS A 37 -10.05 6.78 10.74
C HIS A 37 -9.98 5.63 11.76
N ILE A 38 -9.31 5.85 12.89
CA ILE A 38 -9.13 4.82 13.93
C ILE A 38 -10.43 4.56 14.69
N GLY A 39 -11.25 5.58 14.92
CA GLY A 39 -12.49 5.45 15.69
C GLY A 39 -12.26 4.80 17.07
N THR A 40 -13.07 3.79 17.39
CA THR A 40 -13.00 3.02 18.64
C THR A 40 -12.01 1.86 18.58
N ALA A 41 -11.35 1.60 17.44
CA ALA A 41 -10.62 0.35 17.23
C ALA A 41 -9.56 0.05 18.31
N TYR A 42 -8.88 1.06 18.85
CA TYR A 42 -7.93 0.87 19.96
C TYR A 42 -8.62 0.49 21.28
N GLN A 43 -9.77 1.10 21.58
CA GLN A 43 -10.60 0.76 22.74
C GLN A 43 -11.10 -0.69 22.62
N ASP A 44 -11.58 -1.06 21.43
CA ASP A 44 -12.10 -2.39 21.14
C ASP A 44 -11.01 -3.46 21.25
N VAL A 45 -9.79 -3.18 20.77
CA VAL A 45 -8.63 -4.07 20.99
C VAL A 45 -8.41 -4.31 22.49
N LYS A 46 -8.38 -3.25 23.30
CA LYS A 46 -8.18 -3.35 24.75
C LYS A 46 -9.29 -4.17 25.41
N TYR A 47 -10.54 -3.96 25.00
CA TYR A 47 -11.69 -4.73 25.47
C TYR A 47 -11.53 -6.23 25.14
N PHE A 48 -11.29 -6.59 23.88
CA PHE A 48 -11.16 -7.99 23.49
C PHE A 48 -9.94 -8.71 24.08
N LEU A 49 -8.85 -7.98 24.36
CA LEU A 49 -7.71 -8.51 25.10
C LEU A 49 -8.09 -8.87 26.54
N LYS A 50 -8.86 -8.01 27.23
CA LYS A 50 -9.37 -8.28 28.58
C LYS A 50 -10.31 -9.48 28.63
N GLU A 51 -11.13 -9.66 27.59
CA GLU A 51 -11.96 -10.85 27.38
C GLU A 51 -11.15 -12.11 27.04
N GLY A 52 -9.82 -12.02 27.00
CA GLY A 52 -8.93 -13.15 26.75
C GLY A 52 -8.96 -13.65 25.30
N LYS A 53 -9.44 -12.84 24.34
CA LYS A 53 -9.44 -13.19 22.91
C LYS A 53 -8.05 -13.05 22.29
N ASN A 54 -7.78 -13.83 21.24
CA ASN A 54 -6.63 -13.59 20.37
C ASN A 54 -6.95 -12.42 19.43
N VAL A 55 -6.10 -11.39 19.42
CA VAL A 55 -6.34 -10.18 18.62
C VAL A 55 -5.23 -10.01 17.59
N ILE A 56 -5.62 -9.82 16.32
CA ILE A 56 -4.71 -9.36 15.26
C ILE A 56 -5.05 -7.91 14.97
N PHE A 57 -4.04 -7.03 14.95
CA PHE A 57 -4.22 -5.65 14.51
C PHE A 57 -3.28 -5.32 13.36
N SER A 58 -3.85 -4.95 12.21
CA SER A 58 -3.11 -4.53 11.02
C SER A 58 -3.21 -3.03 10.77
N GLY A 59 -2.10 -2.37 10.42
CA GLY A 59 -2.10 -0.93 10.17
C GLY A 59 -0.82 -0.40 9.54
N THR A 60 -0.66 0.91 9.54
CA THR A 60 0.64 1.55 9.25
C THR A 60 1.50 1.62 10.52
N PRO A 61 2.81 1.81 10.41
CA PRO A 61 3.70 1.81 11.57
C PRO A 61 3.31 2.85 12.63
N CYS A 62 2.92 4.05 12.20
CA CYS A 62 2.44 5.08 13.14
C CYS A 62 1.13 4.70 13.85
N GLN A 63 0.27 3.90 13.21
CA GLN A 63 -0.95 3.39 13.83
C GLN A 63 -0.67 2.24 14.80
N ILE A 64 0.32 1.40 14.52
CA ILE A 64 0.76 0.38 15.48
C ILE A 64 1.40 1.04 16.70
N ALA A 65 2.24 2.05 16.49
CA ALA A 65 2.80 2.84 17.59
C ALA A 65 1.67 3.50 18.41
N GLY A 66 0.68 4.10 17.76
CA GLY A 66 -0.50 4.67 18.43
C GLY A 66 -1.26 3.65 19.27
N LEU A 67 -1.51 2.44 18.74
CA LEU A 67 -2.14 1.35 19.49
C LEU A 67 -1.31 0.96 20.72
N LYS A 68 0.00 0.74 20.56
CA LYS A 68 0.87 0.34 21.66
C LYS A 68 0.90 1.39 22.78
N THR A 69 0.98 2.68 22.41
CA THR A 69 0.89 3.78 23.36
C THR A 69 -0.44 3.78 24.11
N TYR A 70 -1.56 3.59 23.39
CA TYR A 70 -2.89 3.55 24.00
C TYR A 70 -3.07 2.37 24.98
N LEU A 71 -2.55 1.20 24.64
CA LEU A 71 -2.64 0.00 25.48
C LEU A 71 -1.83 0.14 26.78
N GLY A 72 -0.72 0.89 26.76
CA GLY A 72 0.09 1.13 27.95
C GLY A 72 0.54 -0.17 28.61
N LYS A 73 0.16 -0.37 29.88
CA LYS A 73 0.49 -1.58 30.66
C LYS A 73 -0.48 -2.75 30.47
N THR A 74 -1.40 -2.68 29.50
CA THR A 74 -2.34 -3.77 29.24
C THR A 74 -1.58 -5.02 28.77
N PRO A 75 -1.84 -6.22 29.33
CA PRO A 75 -1.24 -7.46 28.83
C PRO A 75 -1.51 -7.67 27.33
N CYS A 76 -0.46 -7.96 26.57
CA CYS A 76 -0.48 -8.00 25.10
C CYS A 76 0.04 -9.33 24.54
N GLU A 77 0.06 -10.40 25.33
CA GLU A 77 0.55 -11.73 24.93
C GLU A 77 -0.28 -12.23 23.73
N LYS A 78 -1.60 -12.07 23.81
CA LYS A 78 -2.58 -12.45 22.79
C LYS A 78 -2.79 -11.43 21.67
N LEU A 79 -2.01 -10.34 21.63
CA LEU A 79 -2.01 -9.38 20.53
C LEU A 79 -0.88 -9.71 19.54
N LEU A 80 -1.24 -9.87 18.27
CA LEU A 80 -0.32 -9.88 17.13
C LEU A 80 -0.48 -8.58 16.34
N THR A 81 0.60 -7.82 16.21
CA THR A 81 0.62 -6.59 15.42
C THR A 81 1.27 -6.81 14.06
N ILE A 82 0.60 -6.34 13.00
CA ILE A 82 1.09 -6.41 11.63
C ILE A 82 1.09 -4.99 11.06
N GLU A 83 2.21 -4.56 10.49
CA GLU A 83 2.27 -3.28 9.78
C GLU A 83 2.62 -3.46 8.31
N VAL A 84 2.23 -2.48 7.51
CA VAL A 84 2.68 -2.38 6.12
C VAL A 84 3.85 -1.40 5.97
N VAL A 85 4.74 -1.67 5.01
CA VAL A 85 5.70 -0.66 4.53
C VAL A 85 4.89 0.52 3.98
N CYS A 86 5.13 1.72 4.52
CA CYS A 86 4.32 2.91 4.26
C CYS A 86 5.19 4.05 3.72
N GLU A 87 4.85 4.57 2.54
CA GLU A 87 5.55 5.66 1.85
C GLU A 87 4.93 7.04 2.12
N GLY A 88 4.10 7.12 3.16
CA GLY A 88 3.37 8.32 3.53
C GLY A 88 1.94 8.35 3.00
N ILE A 89 1.14 9.25 3.54
CA ILE A 89 -0.30 9.32 3.29
C ILE A 89 -0.62 10.60 2.51
N PRO A 90 -1.28 10.50 1.34
CA PRO A 90 -1.66 11.68 0.57
C PRO A 90 -2.78 12.48 1.27
N SER A 91 -2.88 13.75 0.92
CA SER A 91 -3.95 14.63 1.40
C SER A 91 -5.31 14.11 0.91
N PRO A 92 -6.29 13.88 1.81
CA PRO A 92 -7.63 13.45 1.39
C PRO A 92 -8.34 14.50 0.53
N LEU A 93 -7.89 15.76 0.58
CA LEU A 93 -8.43 16.83 -0.26
C LEU A 93 -8.19 16.58 -1.75
N TYR A 94 -7.08 15.95 -2.13
CA TYR A 94 -6.82 15.60 -3.53
C TYR A 94 -7.87 14.64 -4.08
N ILE A 95 -8.16 13.58 -3.33
CA ILE A 95 -9.15 12.57 -3.71
C ILE A 95 -10.56 13.15 -3.74
N ARG A 96 -10.92 14.06 -2.82
CA ARG A 96 -12.21 14.78 -2.89
C ARG A 96 -12.33 15.65 -4.13
N LYS A 97 -11.30 16.45 -4.46
CA LYS A 97 -11.32 17.27 -5.68
C LYS A 97 -11.34 16.40 -6.96
N PHE A 98 -10.73 15.21 -6.92
CA PHE A 98 -10.87 14.23 -7.99
C PHE A 98 -12.30 13.69 -8.12
N ASP A 99 -12.93 13.33 -7.01
CA ASP A 99 -14.32 12.86 -6.97
C ASP A 99 -15.31 13.92 -7.49
N GLU A 100 -15.14 15.19 -7.07
CA GLU A 100 -15.91 16.32 -7.58
C GLU A 100 -15.75 16.50 -9.10
N HIS A 101 -14.52 16.39 -9.62
CA HIS A 101 -14.28 16.45 -11.05
C HIS A 101 -14.99 15.31 -11.79
N VAL A 102 -14.96 14.11 -11.22
CA VAL A 102 -15.62 12.93 -11.74
C VAL A 102 -17.14 13.12 -11.75
N ALA A 103 -17.72 13.65 -10.66
CA ALA A 103 -19.13 13.99 -10.55
C ALA A 103 -19.58 14.99 -11.61
N ASN A 104 -18.84 16.07 -11.78
CA ASN A 104 -19.15 17.11 -12.76
C ASN A 104 -19.02 16.62 -14.20
N LYS A 105 -18.01 15.79 -14.50
CA LYS A 105 -17.74 15.32 -15.86
C LYS A 105 -18.62 14.14 -16.29
N TYR A 106 -18.96 13.25 -15.36
CA TYR A 106 -19.61 11.97 -15.68
C TYR A 106 -20.98 11.78 -15.02
N GLY A 107 -21.45 12.72 -14.19
CA GLY A 107 -22.77 12.67 -13.55
C GLY A 107 -22.90 11.59 -12.47
N GLY A 108 -21.81 11.25 -11.78
CA GLY A 108 -21.78 10.23 -10.74
C GLY A 108 -20.54 10.32 -9.83
N VAL A 109 -20.60 9.67 -8.67
CA VAL A 109 -19.53 9.70 -7.66
C VAL A 109 -18.71 8.41 -7.66
N ILE A 110 -17.48 8.47 -7.16
CA ILE A 110 -16.63 7.28 -7.00
C ILE A 110 -17.13 6.47 -5.80
N ASP A 111 -17.62 5.26 -6.05
CA ASP A 111 -18.09 4.35 -5.00
C ASP A 111 -17.10 3.22 -4.66
N TYR A 112 -16.06 3.08 -5.47
CA TYR A 112 -15.00 2.10 -5.28
C TYR A 112 -13.72 2.57 -5.96
N LEU A 113 -12.61 2.47 -5.23
CA LEU A 113 -11.29 2.85 -5.69
C LEU A 113 -10.25 1.78 -5.30
N ASP A 114 -9.73 1.06 -6.29
CA ASP A 114 -8.59 0.15 -6.12
C ASP A 114 -7.34 0.82 -6.68
N TYR A 115 -6.42 1.20 -5.79
CA TYR A 115 -5.15 1.81 -6.17
C TYR A 115 -4.18 0.80 -6.83
N ARG A 116 -4.37 -0.50 -6.61
CA ARG A 116 -3.44 -1.55 -7.06
C ARG A 116 -4.21 -2.66 -7.76
N TYR A 117 -5.10 -2.28 -8.68
CA TYR A 117 -5.86 -3.21 -9.50
C TYR A 117 -4.90 -4.07 -10.33
N LYS A 118 -5.02 -5.38 -10.19
CA LYS A 118 -4.15 -6.36 -10.88
C LYS A 118 -4.74 -6.71 -12.24
N ASP A 119 -4.58 -5.82 -13.21
CA ASP A 119 -5.04 -5.99 -14.59
C ASP A 119 -4.14 -7.01 -15.34
N GLY A 120 -4.50 -8.30 -15.32
CA GLY A 120 -3.78 -9.34 -16.08
C GLY A 120 -2.32 -9.56 -15.64
N LYS A 121 -2.10 -9.81 -14.34
CA LYS A 121 -0.77 -10.01 -13.71
C LYS A 121 0.19 -8.83 -14.02
N ARG A 122 -0.25 -7.59 -13.87
CA ARG A 122 0.55 -6.35 -14.06
C ARG A 122 0.78 -5.60 -12.74
N TRP A 123 1.27 -6.31 -11.73
CA TRP A 123 1.38 -5.75 -10.36
C TRP A 123 2.23 -4.46 -10.30
N ASP A 124 3.27 -4.39 -11.12
CA ASP A 124 4.25 -3.31 -11.18
C ASP A 124 3.75 -2.07 -11.94
N PHE A 125 2.64 -2.18 -12.67
CA PHE A 125 1.96 -1.04 -13.30
C PHE A 125 1.09 -0.24 -12.34
N GLN A 126 0.78 -0.81 -11.16
CA GLN A 126 0.01 -0.17 -10.10
C GLN A 126 -1.26 0.51 -10.65
N VAL A 127 -2.00 -0.24 -11.47
CA VAL A 127 -3.19 0.29 -12.15
C VAL A 127 -4.20 0.73 -11.10
N MET A 128 -4.66 1.96 -11.23
CA MET A 128 -5.77 2.47 -10.44
C MET A 128 -7.06 2.17 -11.18
N LEU A 129 -8.03 1.56 -10.50
CA LEU A 129 -9.39 1.37 -10.98
C LEU A 129 -10.35 2.19 -10.12
N ALA A 130 -11.12 3.07 -10.75
CA ALA A 130 -12.25 3.76 -10.13
C ALA A 130 -13.56 3.25 -10.73
N ARG A 131 -14.53 2.93 -9.88
CA ARG A 131 -15.92 2.69 -10.29
C ARG A 131 -16.75 3.91 -9.89
N ILE A 132 -17.52 4.39 -10.86
CA ILE A 132 -18.43 5.51 -10.71
C ILE A 132 -19.84 4.99 -10.73
N THR A 133 -20.65 5.46 -9.80
CA THR A 133 -22.10 5.25 -9.78
C THR A 133 -22.82 6.53 -10.14
N SER A 134 -23.53 6.50 -11.27
CA SER A 134 -24.38 7.61 -11.69
C SER A 134 -25.68 7.65 -10.89
N LYS A 135 -26.40 8.79 -10.96
CA LYS A 135 -27.76 8.92 -10.41
C LYS A 135 -28.76 7.88 -10.98
N SER A 136 -28.49 7.35 -12.17
CA SER A 136 -29.28 6.28 -12.81
C SER A 136 -28.82 4.86 -12.45
N HIS A 137 -27.97 4.69 -11.43
CA HIS A 137 -27.40 3.41 -10.99
C HIS A 137 -26.64 2.63 -12.08
N LYS A 138 -26.19 3.32 -13.14
CA LYS A 138 -25.31 2.74 -14.15
C LYS A 138 -23.87 2.88 -13.69
N TYR A 139 -23.15 1.76 -13.67
CA TYR A 139 -21.74 1.74 -13.32
C TYR A 139 -20.87 2.09 -14.53
N LYS A 140 -19.90 2.97 -14.34
CA LYS A 140 -18.77 3.17 -15.27
C LYS A 140 -17.48 2.84 -14.55
N THR A 141 -16.54 2.20 -15.24
CA THR A 141 -15.22 1.91 -14.68
C THR A 141 -14.14 2.61 -15.48
N PHE A 142 -13.15 3.15 -14.78
CA PHE A 142 -11.99 3.82 -15.35
C PHE A 142 -10.75 3.14 -14.81
N ARG A 143 -9.81 2.83 -15.72
CA ARG A 143 -8.52 2.26 -15.36
C ARG A 143 -7.44 3.17 -15.89
N CYS A 144 -6.47 3.49 -15.06
CA CYS A 144 -5.30 4.26 -15.47
C CYS A 144 -4.08 3.72 -14.77
N ASP A 145 -3.06 3.34 -15.55
CA ASP A 145 -1.81 2.88 -14.99
C ASP A 145 -1.02 4.02 -14.34
N ARG A 146 0.00 3.63 -13.57
CA ARG A 146 0.83 4.57 -12.80
C ARG A 146 1.43 5.70 -13.61
N TRP A 147 1.81 5.43 -14.86
CA TRP A 147 2.64 6.34 -15.64
C TRP A 147 1.82 7.48 -16.23
N PHE A 148 0.52 7.27 -16.44
CA PHE A 148 -0.39 8.28 -16.98
C PHE A 148 -1.34 8.87 -15.94
N ASN A 149 -1.39 8.31 -14.73
CA ASN A 149 -2.29 8.76 -13.68
C ASN A 149 -1.66 9.90 -12.83
N PRO A 150 -2.28 11.10 -12.80
CA PRO A 150 -1.79 12.24 -12.03
C PRO A 150 -1.60 11.98 -10.54
N PHE A 151 -2.43 11.12 -9.93
CA PHE A 151 -2.34 10.79 -8.50
C PHE A 151 -0.94 10.26 -8.17
N TRP A 152 -0.46 9.28 -8.96
CA TRP A 152 0.84 8.68 -8.72
C TRP A 152 1.97 9.67 -8.95
N SER A 153 1.91 10.45 -10.04
CA SER A 153 2.90 11.48 -10.29
C SER A 153 2.98 12.45 -9.11
N ILE A 154 1.87 13.03 -8.68
CA ILE A 154 1.86 14.07 -7.65
C ILE A 154 2.26 13.52 -6.28
N TRP A 155 1.78 12.32 -5.92
CA TRP A 155 2.09 11.68 -4.64
C TRP A 155 3.56 11.28 -4.51
N LEU A 156 4.11 10.66 -5.57
CA LEU A 156 5.50 10.19 -5.59
C LEU A 156 6.50 11.33 -5.76
N ASN A 157 6.06 12.51 -6.20
CA ASN A 157 6.84 13.74 -6.09
C ASN A 157 6.69 14.41 -4.69
N HIS A 158 5.97 13.76 -3.77
CA HIS A 158 5.78 14.21 -2.39
C HIS A 158 5.20 15.62 -2.27
N LEU A 159 4.32 16.00 -3.20
CA LEU A 159 3.64 17.31 -3.16
C LEU A 159 2.44 17.29 -2.21
N MET A 160 1.82 16.12 -2.02
CA MET A 160 0.56 16.00 -1.27
C MET A 160 0.64 15.15 -0.01
N SER A 161 1.82 14.72 0.43
CA SER A 161 1.93 13.92 1.66
C SER A 161 1.69 14.79 2.91
N ARG A 162 1.16 14.16 3.97
CA ARG A 162 1.00 14.80 5.30
C ARG A 162 2.34 15.33 5.83
N PRO A 163 2.37 16.47 6.54
CA PRO A 163 3.60 17.04 7.10
C PRO A 163 4.40 16.04 7.95
N SER A 164 3.74 15.26 8.80
CA SER A 164 4.41 14.26 9.64
C SER A 164 5.05 13.11 8.85
N CYS A 165 4.71 12.91 7.57
CA CYS A 165 5.32 11.89 6.74
C CYS A 165 6.75 12.26 6.29
N TYR A 166 7.05 13.56 6.13
CA TYR A 166 8.40 14.02 5.77
C TYR A 166 9.39 13.87 6.93
N GLU A 167 8.89 13.77 8.16
CA GLU A 167 9.68 13.61 9.39
C GLU A 167 9.29 12.32 10.13
N CYS A 168 8.79 11.32 9.39
CA CYS A 168 8.23 10.12 10.00
C CYS A 168 9.28 9.35 10.80
N LYS A 169 9.09 9.27 12.12
CA LYS A 169 9.96 8.51 13.04
C LYS A 169 9.89 6.99 12.88
N PHE A 170 8.98 6.48 12.06
CA PHE A 170 8.79 5.05 11.80
C PHE A 170 9.23 4.63 10.39
N ALA A 171 9.79 5.55 9.61
CA ALA A 171 10.36 5.26 8.30
C ALA A 171 11.85 4.90 8.43
N ASN A 172 12.13 3.79 9.11
CA ASN A 172 13.46 3.26 9.37
C ASN A 172 13.39 1.73 9.58
N THR A 173 14.54 1.13 9.90
CA THR A 173 14.72 -0.31 10.11
C THR A 173 14.20 -0.78 11.47
N SER A 174 14.09 0.11 12.46
CA SER A 174 13.51 -0.18 13.78
C SER A 174 11.98 -0.21 13.70
N ARG A 175 11.45 -1.37 13.30
CA ARG A 175 10.01 -1.59 13.10
C ARG A 175 9.27 -1.76 14.43
N VAL A 176 8.02 -1.31 14.47
CA VAL A 176 7.23 -1.30 15.72
C VAL A 176 6.27 -2.48 15.84
N ALA A 177 5.82 -3.09 14.75
CA ALA A 177 4.94 -4.26 14.77
C ALA A 177 5.72 -5.58 14.93
N ASP A 178 5.03 -6.68 15.24
CA ASP A 178 5.64 -8.02 15.26
C ASP A 178 6.04 -8.49 13.85
N ILE A 179 5.23 -8.14 12.84
CA ILE A 179 5.46 -8.46 11.44
C ILE A 179 5.31 -7.20 10.59
N THR A 180 6.24 -6.95 9.68
CA THR A 180 6.13 -5.96 8.61
C THR A 180 5.90 -6.65 7.27
N LEU A 181 4.90 -6.20 6.52
CA LEU A 181 4.56 -6.67 5.18
C LEU A 181 4.82 -5.59 4.13
N GLY A 182 5.36 -5.97 2.97
CA GLY A 182 5.58 -5.05 1.86
C GLY A 182 5.54 -5.75 0.51
N ASP A 183 5.60 -4.98 -0.56
CA ASP A 183 5.92 -5.50 -1.89
C ASP A 183 7.42 -5.84 -1.93
N LEU A 184 7.83 -6.97 -2.51
CA LEU A 184 9.24 -7.30 -2.73
C LEU A 184 9.78 -6.50 -3.92
N TRP A 185 10.05 -5.21 -3.69
CA TRP A 185 10.63 -4.35 -4.71
C TRP A 185 11.98 -4.89 -5.18
N GLY A 186 12.25 -4.71 -6.48
CA GLY A 186 13.48 -5.21 -7.11
C GLY A 186 13.51 -6.71 -7.36
N VAL A 187 12.45 -7.48 -7.08
CA VAL A 187 12.40 -8.96 -7.26
C VAL A 187 12.94 -9.42 -8.63
N HIS A 188 12.63 -8.70 -9.72
CA HIS A 188 13.12 -9.01 -11.07
C HIS A 188 14.64 -8.83 -11.28
N LEU A 189 15.35 -8.22 -10.32
CA LEU A 189 16.78 -7.94 -10.39
C LEU A 189 17.62 -8.92 -9.58
N TYR A 190 17.15 -9.33 -8.39
CA TYR A 190 17.96 -10.13 -7.46
C TYR A 190 17.30 -11.43 -7.00
N CYS A 191 15.98 -11.59 -7.18
CA CYS A 191 15.25 -12.84 -6.90
C CYS A 191 14.24 -13.16 -8.03
N PRO A 192 14.67 -13.20 -9.30
CA PRO A 192 13.76 -13.36 -10.44
C PRO A 192 12.94 -14.66 -10.41
N GLU A 193 13.41 -15.70 -9.71
CA GLU A 193 12.66 -16.93 -9.41
C GLU A 193 11.37 -16.68 -8.61
N LEU A 194 11.32 -15.60 -7.82
CA LEU A 194 10.15 -15.18 -7.05
C LEU A 194 9.27 -14.19 -7.81
N TYR A 195 9.58 -13.85 -9.07
CA TYR A 195 8.83 -12.83 -9.81
C TYR A 195 7.34 -13.18 -10.03
N GLY A 196 6.99 -14.47 -9.93
CA GLY A 196 5.61 -14.94 -9.87
C GLY A 196 4.81 -14.59 -11.12
N GLU A 197 5.44 -14.71 -12.30
CA GLU A 197 4.82 -14.36 -13.60
C GLU A 197 4.23 -12.94 -13.63
N ASN A 198 4.90 -11.99 -12.96
CA ASN A 198 4.42 -10.62 -12.77
C ASN A 198 3.10 -10.50 -11.96
N GLY A 199 2.79 -11.50 -11.14
CA GLY A 199 1.78 -11.41 -10.08
C GLY A 199 2.23 -10.58 -8.87
N GLY A 200 3.56 -10.38 -8.75
CA GLY A 200 4.25 -9.74 -7.65
C GLY A 200 4.58 -10.73 -6.53
N ALA A 201 5.61 -10.41 -5.74
CA ALA A 201 5.98 -11.12 -4.53
C ALA A 201 5.88 -10.18 -3.33
N SER A 202 5.55 -10.74 -2.17
CA SER A 202 5.50 -10.01 -0.90
C SER A 202 6.80 -10.19 -0.13
N LEU A 203 7.23 -9.13 0.54
CA LEU A 203 8.26 -9.16 1.57
C LEU A 203 7.58 -9.33 2.94
N ILE A 204 8.08 -10.27 3.75
CA ILE A 204 7.68 -10.47 5.14
C ILE A 204 8.92 -10.28 6.00
N VAL A 205 8.86 -9.39 6.98
CA VAL A 205 9.93 -9.17 7.96
C VAL A 205 9.36 -9.43 9.36
N CYS A 206 9.97 -10.36 10.09
CA CYS A 206 9.61 -10.65 11.47
C CYS A 206 10.49 -9.82 12.40
N ASN A 207 9.89 -8.87 13.10
CA ASN A 207 10.62 -7.93 13.97
C ASN A 207 10.72 -8.43 15.41
N THR A 208 9.91 -9.43 15.77
CA THR A 208 9.89 -10.05 17.10
C THR A 208 9.90 -11.58 16.99
N GLU A 209 10.29 -12.25 18.06
CA GLU A 209 10.19 -13.72 18.16
C GLU A 209 8.74 -14.20 18.00
N LYS A 210 7.76 -13.42 18.49
CA LYS A 210 6.33 -13.66 18.26
C LYS A 210 6.01 -13.68 16.75
N GLY A 211 6.52 -12.70 16.00
CA GLY A 211 6.36 -12.64 14.54
C GLY A 211 6.98 -13.83 13.83
N LYS A 212 8.19 -14.26 14.24
CA LYS A 212 8.87 -15.46 13.69
C LYS A 212 8.07 -16.73 13.94
N LEU A 213 7.56 -16.92 15.16
CA LEU A 213 6.75 -18.08 15.54
C LEU A 213 5.43 -18.14 14.76
N VAL A 214 4.81 -16.99 14.48
CA VAL A 214 3.60 -16.95 13.65
C VAL A 214 3.93 -17.29 12.20
N LEU A 215 4.99 -16.71 11.64
CA LEU A 215 5.39 -17.00 10.26
C LEU A 215 5.73 -18.48 10.06
N SER A 216 6.42 -19.11 11.02
CA SER A 216 6.75 -20.55 10.93
C SER A 216 5.51 -21.42 10.82
N LYS A 217 4.45 -21.10 11.58
CA LYS A 217 3.15 -21.78 11.51
C LYS A 217 2.42 -21.55 10.18
N CYS A 218 2.70 -20.44 9.49
CA CYS A 218 2.10 -20.12 8.20
C CYS A 218 2.88 -20.67 6.99
N ARG A 219 4.07 -21.25 7.18
CA ARG A 219 4.97 -21.64 6.06
C ARG A 219 4.31 -22.56 5.03
N SER A 220 3.46 -23.50 5.45
CA SER A 220 2.76 -24.41 4.55
C SER A 220 1.78 -23.72 3.59
N HIS A 221 1.40 -22.47 3.86
CA HIS A 221 0.51 -21.67 3.03
C HIS A 221 1.26 -20.69 2.11
N LEU A 222 2.59 -20.70 2.14
CA LEU A 222 3.45 -19.77 1.44
C LEU A 222 4.42 -20.54 0.54
N TYR A 223 4.78 -19.96 -0.59
CA TYR A 223 5.93 -20.38 -1.38
C TYR A 223 6.94 -19.24 -1.43
N GLY A 224 8.22 -19.59 -1.41
CA GLY A 224 9.33 -18.63 -1.35
C GLY A 224 10.44 -19.15 -0.46
N HIS A 225 11.44 -18.31 -0.22
CA HIS A 225 12.57 -18.64 0.65
C HIS A 225 13.01 -17.39 1.41
N ASP A 226 13.87 -17.60 2.40
CA ASP A 226 14.46 -16.52 3.16
C ASP A 226 15.47 -15.74 2.30
N LEU A 227 15.59 -14.45 2.60
CA LEU A 227 16.49 -13.51 1.95
C LEU A 227 17.37 -12.85 3.01
N LEU A 228 18.56 -12.43 2.61
CA LEU A 228 19.34 -11.51 3.44
C LEU A 228 18.55 -10.20 3.56
N PHE A 229 18.37 -9.73 4.79
CA PHE A 229 17.60 -8.51 5.05
C PHE A 229 18.15 -7.31 4.28
N GLU A 230 19.49 -7.18 4.23
CA GLU A 230 20.18 -6.12 3.50
C GLU A 230 19.87 -6.11 2.00
N ASP A 231 19.73 -7.29 1.38
CA ASP A 231 19.40 -7.38 -0.03
C ASP A 231 18.02 -6.80 -0.34
N ALA A 232 17.03 -7.16 0.46
CA ALA A 232 15.68 -6.61 0.36
C ALA A 232 15.68 -5.11 0.68
N LEU A 233 16.41 -4.68 1.71
CA LEU A 233 16.43 -3.31 2.21
C LEU A 233 16.91 -2.29 1.16
N ARG A 234 17.82 -2.68 0.27
CA ARG A 234 18.27 -1.85 -0.87
C ARG A 234 17.10 -1.28 -1.69
N TYR A 235 16.01 -2.04 -1.80
CA TYR A 235 14.83 -1.67 -2.59
C TYR A 235 13.63 -1.19 -1.74
N GLN A 236 13.75 -1.14 -0.41
CA GLN A 236 12.71 -0.70 0.51
C GLN A 236 13.00 0.68 1.09
N SER A 237 12.89 1.74 0.29
CA SER A 237 13.19 3.11 0.76
C SER A 237 12.47 3.51 2.05
N PRO A 238 11.16 3.21 2.24
CA PRO A 238 10.46 3.60 3.47
C PRO A 238 10.91 2.85 4.74
N MET A 239 11.72 1.80 4.59
CA MET A 239 12.38 1.12 5.70
C MET A 239 13.79 1.67 5.99
N ARG A 240 14.27 2.65 5.22
CA ARG A 240 15.57 3.30 5.42
C ARG A 240 15.46 4.75 5.85
N LYS A 241 14.50 5.48 5.29
CA LYS A 241 14.28 6.90 5.59
C LYS A 241 12.85 7.34 5.27
N ASN A 242 12.48 8.47 5.85
CA ASN A 242 11.28 9.20 5.48
C ASN A 242 11.37 9.75 4.04
N ILE A 243 10.20 10.14 3.51
CA ILE A 243 10.12 10.81 2.21
C ILE A 243 10.74 12.20 2.29
N SER A 244 11.36 12.65 1.20
CA SER A 244 11.98 13.98 1.16
C SER A 244 10.92 15.07 0.99
N TYR A 245 11.14 16.21 1.65
CA TYR A 245 10.30 17.39 1.46
C TYR A 245 10.48 17.95 0.05
N ASN A 246 9.37 18.30 -0.61
CA ASN A 246 9.40 18.96 -1.90
C ASN A 246 9.21 20.48 -1.70
N VAL A 247 10.13 21.29 -2.22
CA VAL A 247 10.08 22.76 -2.08
C VAL A 247 8.78 23.38 -2.61
N HIS A 248 8.15 22.76 -3.61
CA HIS A 248 6.87 23.23 -4.16
C HIS A 248 5.64 22.71 -3.43
N ARG A 249 5.81 21.92 -2.35
CA ARG A 249 4.68 21.35 -1.61
C ARG A 249 3.74 22.43 -1.08
N ALA A 250 4.28 23.52 -0.53
CA ALA A 250 3.47 24.61 0.02
C ALA A 250 2.59 25.25 -1.06
N GLU A 251 3.18 25.57 -2.22
CA GLU A 251 2.47 26.11 -3.38
C GLU A 251 1.41 25.13 -3.92
N PHE A 252 1.77 23.85 -4.08
CA PHE A 252 0.82 22.82 -4.51
C PHE A 252 -0.37 22.71 -3.54
N MET A 253 -0.13 22.73 -2.23
CA MET A 253 -1.18 22.61 -1.23
C MET A 253 -2.08 23.86 -1.21
N HIS A 254 -1.53 25.04 -1.48
CA HIS A 254 -2.30 26.27 -1.68
C HIS A 254 -3.23 26.15 -2.90
N ASP A 255 -2.69 25.74 -4.05
CA ASP A 255 -3.49 25.48 -5.26
C ASP A 255 -4.57 24.42 -5.02
N LEU A 256 -4.22 23.33 -4.33
CA LEU A 256 -5.15 22.25 -4.01
C LEU A 256 -6.31 22.72 -3.12
N ALA A 257 -6.05 23.63 -2.18
CA ALA A 257 -7.06 24.22 -1.28
C ALA A 257 -7.89 25.32 -1.93
N SER A 258 -7.42 25.89 -3.05
CA SER A 258 -8.12 26.94 -3.77
C SER A 258 -9.30 26.43 -4.61
N ALA A 259 -10.02 27.37 -5.23
CA ALA A 259 -11.06 27.10 -6.22
C ALA A 259 -10.53 26.53 -7.56
N MET A 260 -9.21 26.36 -7.73
CA MET A 260 -8.61 25.83 -8.96
C MET A 260 -9.23 24.46 -9.34
N PRO A 261 -9.80 24.31 -10.55
CA PRO A 261 -10.40 23.04 -10.97
C PRO A 261 -9.37 21.90 -11.05
N TYR A 262 -9.79 20.66 -10.75
CA TYR A 262 -8.93 19.47 -10.78
C TYR A 262 -8.11 19.34 -12.08
N ALA A 263 -8.75 19.56 -13.24
CA ALA A 263 -8.11 19.46 -14.55
C ALA A 263 -6.94 20.46 -14.72
N ILE A 264 -7.08 21.66 -14.16
CA ILE A 264 -6.02 22.68 -14.17
C ILE A 264 -4.92 22.32 -13.17
N LEU A 265 -5.29 21.87 -11.97
CA LEU A 265 -4.36 21.42 -10.94
C LEU A 265 -3.46 20.30 -11.47
N VAL A 266 -4.02 19.24 -12.06
CA VAL A 266 -3.21 18.14 -12.59
C VAL A 266 -2.38 18.55 -13.79
N LYS A 267 -2.86 19.47 -14.64
CA LYS A 267 -2.08 20.00 -15.77
C LYS A 267 -0.86 20.78 -15.29
N LYS A 268 -0.99 21.54 -14.20
CA LYS A 268 0.11 22.31 -13.59
C LYS A 268 1.13 21.40 -12.91
N TRP A 269 0.68 20.40 -12.15
CA TRP A 269 1.53 19.70 -11.18
C TRP A 269 1.91 18.25 -11.54
N ALA A 270 1.17 17.58 -12.43
CA ALA A 270 1.51 16.21 -12.82
C ALA A 270 2.64 16.22 -13.87
N LYS A 271 3.68 15.44 -13.60
CA LYS A 271 4.78 15.21 -14.54
C LYS A 271 4.36 14.16 -15.56
N LYS A 272 4.59 14.46 -16.83
CA LYS A 272 4.40 13.49 -17.91
C LYS A 272 5.54 12.45 -17.88
N PRO A 273 5.26 11.18 -18.21
CA PRO A 273 6.30 10.17 -18.33
C PRO A 273 7.20 10.49 -19.52
N SER A 274 8.52 10.26 -19.38
CA SER A 274 9.45 10.39 -20.50
C SER A 274 9.32 9.20 -21.46
N LEU A 275 9.66 9.40 -22.73
CA LEU A 275 9.67 8.30 -23.72
C LEU A 275 10.60 7.17 -23.29
N LYS A 276 11.76 7.50 -22.68
CA LYS A 276 12.69 6.51 -22.12
C LYS A 276 12.03 5.66 -21.03
N LEU A 277 11.26 6.29 -20.14
CA LEU A 277 10.51 5.56 -19.11
C LEU A 277 9.48 4.63 -19.76
N LEU A 278 8.67 5.14 -20.69
CA LEU A 278 7.65 4.33 -21.38
C LEU A 278 8.28 3.15 -22.12
N TYR A 279 9.37 3.36 -22.85
CA TYR A 279 10.11 2.26 -23.50
C TYR A 279 10.53 1.20 -22.48
N SER A 280 11.12 1.61 -21.34
CA SER A 280 11.55 0.70 -20.27
C SER A 280 10.42 -0.03 -19.53
N LYS A 281 9.15 0.31 -19.78
CA LYS A 281 7.99 -0.30 -19.10
C LYS A 281 7.12 -1.10 -20.05
N TYR A 282 6.87 -0.60 -21.25
CA TYR A 282 5.99 -1.24 -22.23
C TYR A 282 6.75 -2.09 -23.25
N VAL A 283 8.00 -1.74 -23.57
CA VAL A 283 8.79 -2.44 -24.59
C VAL A 283 9.85 -3.35 -23.95
N TRP A 284 10.72 -2.79 -23.10
CA TRP A 284 11.80 -3.53 -22.44
C TRP A 284 11.75 -3.40 -20.92
N GLY A 285 10.74 -4.06 -20.33
CA GLY A 285 10.43 -4.00 -18.91
C GLY A 285 10.91 -5.19 -18.08
N ASN A 286 10.34 -5.28 -16.88
CA ASN A 286 10.69 -6.30 -15.90
C ASN A 286 10.39 -7.71 -16.43
N ARG A 287 9.28 -7.88 -17.14
CA ARG A 287 8.86 -9.17 -17.73
C ARG A 287 9.89 -9.71 -18.72
N GLN A 288 10.39 -8.86 -19.60
CA GLN A 288 11.40 -9.22 -20.61
C GLN A 288 12.71 -9.65 -19.92
N LYS A 289 13.14 -8.91 -18.89
CA LYS A 289 14.35 -9.24 -18.12
C LYS A 289 14.23 -10.63 -17.45
N VAL A 290 13.10 -10.90 -16.79
CA VAL A 290 12.87 -12.20 -16.16
C VAL A 290 12.72 -13.32 -17.19
N TYR A 291 12.13 -13.04 -18.35
CA TYR A 291 12.06 -14.01 -19.45
C TYR A 291 13.45 -14.42 -19.94
N CYS A 292 14.35 -13.46 -20.20
CA CYS A 292 15.74 -13.75 -20.54
C CYS A 292 16.44 -14.55 -19.44
N TRP A 293 16.24 -14.19 -18.17
CA TRP A 293 16.80 -14.94 -17.05
C TRP A 293 16.31 -16.40 -17.04
N ASN A 294 15.02 -16.65 -17.27
CA ASN A 294 14.44 -17.99 -17.34
C ASN A 294 15.07 -18.84 -18.45
N ILE A 295 15.35 -18.26 -19.63
CA ILE A 295 16.05 -18.95 -20.72
C ILE A 295 17.44 -19.37 -20.26
N VAL A 296 18.21 -18.46 -19.66
CA VAL A 296 19.56 -18.75 -19.17
C VAL A 296 19.54 -19.89 -18.14
N GLN A 297 18.58 -19.92 -17.22
CA GLN A 297 18.47 -21.02 -16.24
C GLN A 297 18.12 -22.36 -16.89
N LYS A 298 17.24 -22.37 -17.89
CA LYS A 298 16.91 -23.60 -18.64
C LYS A 298 18.13 -24.17 -19.35
N ILE A 299 18.92 -23.32 -20.01
CA ILE A 299 20.17 -23.71 -20.68
C ILE A 299 21.14 -24.28 -19.65
N LYS A 300 21.38 -23.57 -18.53
CA LYS A 300 22.29 -24.05 -17.48
C LYS A 300 21.89 -25.42 -16.90
N LYS A 301 20.60 -25.74 -16.84
CA LYS A 301 20.10 -27.04 -16.36
C LYS A 301 20.27 -28.16 -17.37
N GLN A 302 20.36 -27.86 -18.67
CA GLN A 302 20.63 -28.86 -19.72
C GLN A 302 22.11 -29.26 -19.78
N PHE A 303 23.02 -28.40 -19.33
CA PHE A 303 24.47 -28.64 -19.30
C PHE A 303 25.01 -29.02 -17.91
N LYS A 304 24.13 -29.39 -16.98
CA LYS A 304 24.46 -29.94 -15.66
C LYS A 304 23.87 -31.34 -15.54
#